data_AF-A0A956J3G4-F1
#
_entry.id   AF-A0A956J3G4-F1
#
_cell.length_a   1.000
_cell.length_b   1.000
_cell.length_c   1.000
_cell.angle_alpha   90.00
_cell.angle_beta   90.00
_cell.angle_gamma   90.00
#
_symmetry.space_group_name_H-M   'P 1'
#
loop_
_entity.id
_entity.type
_entity.pdbx_description
1 polymer ?
#
loop_
_entity_poly.entity_id
_entity_poly.type
_entity_poly.pdbx_seq_one_letter_code
_entity_poly.pdbx_strand_id
1 'polypeptide(L)'
;MSFQTVGPWGAFKRYFKAWDNATTPYLDSVLKNPLLLEPVAGCLGAATKLKRAADSLSAGVWSGMGLPTRRDQERTLHVLHELESRLIDLEERLEDLQG
;
A
#
# COMPACT_ATOMS: atom_id res chain seq x y z
N MET A 1 25.41 -32.44 29.12
CA MET A 1 25.46 -31.46 28.01
C MET A 1 24.09 -31.45 27.35
N SER A 2 23.13 -30.67 27.85
CA SER A 2 21.78 -30.60 27.28
C SER A 2 21.78 -29.55 26.16
N PHE A 3 21.80 -30.01 24.92
CA PHE A 3 21.42 -29.17 23.79
C PHE A 3 19.93 -28.86 23.94
N GLN A 4 19.60 -27.71 24.55
CA GLN A 4 18.28 -27.12 24.36
C GLN A 4 18.14 -26.86 22.86
N THR A 5 17.35 -27.69 22.19
CA THR A 5 16.86 -27.41 20.85
C THR A 5 15.99 -26.17 20.99
N VAL A 6 16.58 -24.99 20.74
CA VAL A 6 15.81 -23.77 20.63
C VAL A 6 14.82 -24.02 19.50
N GLY A 7 13.55 -24.24 19.85
CA GLY A 7 12.50 -24.42 18.86
C GLY A 7 12.47 -23.26 17.88
N PRO A 8 11.71 -23.35 16.78
CA PRO A 8 11.67 -22.32 15.73
C PRO A 8 11.53 -20.89 16.27
N TRP A 9 10.71 -20.74 17.32
CA TRP A 9 10.51 -19.48 18.04
C TRP A 9 11.76 -18.96 18.78
N GLY A 10 12.53 -19.85 19.39
CA GLY A 10 13.76 -19.51 20.08
C GLY A 10 14.90 -19.14 19.12
N ALA A 11 14.99 -19.84 17.98
CA ALA A 11 15.91 -19.50 16.90
C ALA A 11 15.58 -18.13 16.29
N PHE A 12 14.29 -17.86 16.01
CA PHE A 12 13.80 -16.55 15.57
C PHE A 12 14.16 -15.44 16.54
N LYS A 13 13.84 -15.59 17.84
CA LYS A 13 14.17 -14.57 18.84
C LYS A 13 15.66 -14.28 18.95
N ARG A 14 16.53 -15.28 18.77
CA ARG A 14 17.98 -15.08 18.77
C ARG A 14 18.45 -14.29 17.55
N TYR A 15 17.93 -14.63 16.36
CA TYR A 15 18.21 -13.87 15.14
C TYR A 15 17.69 -12.44 15.24
N PHE A 16 16.44 -12.27 15.67
CA PHE A 16 15.82 -10.97 15.90
C PHE A 16 16.65 -10.14 16.88
N LYS A 17 17.10 -10.71 18.00
CA LYS A 17 17.92 -9.99 18.97
C LYS A 17 19.30 -9.60 18.43
N ALA A 18 19.91 -10.43 17.57
CA ALA A 18 21.15 -10.09 16.89
C ALA A 18 20.95 -8.95 15.88
N TRP A 19 19.86 -9.00 15.11
CA TRP A 19 19.47 -7.94 14.19
C TRP A 19 19.14 -6.63 14.93
N ASP A 20 18.38 -6.71 16.02
CA ASP A 20 17.98 -5.58 16.85
C ASP A 20 19.19 -4.89 17.47
N ASN A 21 20.12 -5.64 18.05
CA ASN A 21 21.37 -5.10 18.58
C ASN A 21 22.25 -4.47 17.49
N ALA A 22 22.24 -5.01 16.27
CA ALA A 22 23.01 -4.46 15.16
C ALA A 22 22.35 -3.19 14.61
N THR A 23 21.02 -3.12 14.57
CA THR A 23 20.26 -2.07 13.89
C THR A 23 19.94 -0.90 14.82
N THR A 24 19.71 -1.16 16.11
CA THR A 24 19.43 -0.16 17.14
C THR A 24 20.42 1.01 17.12
N PRO A 25 21.77 0.82 17.14
CA PRO A 25 22.69 1.97 17.15
C PRO A 25 22.63 2.81 15.85
N TYR A 26 22.34 2.21 14.71
CA TYR A 26 22.16 2.95 13.46
C TYR A 26 20.85 3.72 13.45
N LEU A 27 19.75 3.09 13.87
CA LEU A 27 18.45 3.77 13.96
C LEU A 27 18.49 4.88 15.01
N ASP A 28 19.13 4.65 16.15
CA ASP A 28 19.24 5.62 17.23
C ASP A 28 20.10 6.83 16.82
N SER A 29 21.19 6.62 16.07
CA SER A 29 22.01 7.72 15.52
C SER A 29 21.30 8.53 14.42
N VAL A 30 20.52 7.86 13.55
CA VAL A 30 19.72 8.53 12.52
C VAL A 30 18.53 9.27 13.15
N LEU A 31 17.84 8.67 14.12
CA LEU A 31 16.66 9.24 14.75
C LEU A 31 16.98 10.38 15.73
N LYS A 32 18.15 10.34 16.37
CA LYS A 32 18.60 11.41 17.29
C LYS A 32 19.29 12.57 16.58
N ASN A 33 19.54 12.48 15.28
CA ASN A 33 20.14 13.56 14.52
C ASN A 33 19.07 14.34 13.71
N PRO A 34 18.46 15.39 14.30
CA PRO A 34 17.41 16.17 13.63
C PRO A 34 17.91 16.82 12.33
N LEU A 35 19.22 17.07 12.21
CA LEU A 35 19.85 17.63 11.00
C LEU A 35 19.86 16.65 9.82
N LEU A 36 19.63 15.35 10.04
CA LEU A 36 19.50 14.36 8.96
C LEU A 36 18.03 14.04 8.67
N LEU A 37 17.20 13.92 9.69
CA LEU A 37 15.79 13.56 9.53
C LEU A 37 15.00 14.61 8.76
N GLU A 38 15.19 15.89 9.07
CA GLU A 38 14.42 16.97 8.46
C GLU A 38 14.70 17.14 6.96
N PRO A 39 15.96 17.21 6.49
CA PRO A 39 16.24 17.32 5.05
C PRO A 39 15.91 16.03 4.30
N VAL A 40 16.08 14.84 4.91
CA VAL A 40 15.72 13.57 4.25
C VAL A 40 14.20 13.43 4.14
N ALA A 41 13.44 13.78 5.19
CA ALA A 41 11.99 13.81 5.14
C ALA A 41 11.48 14.84 4.12
N GLY A 42 12.09 16.02 4.07
CA GLY A 42 11.80 17.04 3.07
C GLY A 42 12.08 16.56 1.64
N CYS A 43 13.23 15.92 1.41
CA CYS A 43 13.61 15.37 0.12
C CYS A 43 12.69 14.23 -0.31
N LEU A 44 12.35 13.30 0.58
CA LEU A 44 11.38 12.24 0.32
C LEU A 44 9.99 12.79 0.03
N GLY A 45 9.57 13.81 0.78
CA GLY A 45 8.32 14.54 0.54
C GLY A 45 8.30 15.21 -0.83
N ALA A 46 9.41 15.84 -1.24
CA ALA A 46 9.54 16.44 -2.56
C ALA A 46 9.56 15.37 -3.67
N ALA A 47 10.32 14.29 -3.50
CA ALA A 47 10.42 13.20 -4.46
C ALA A 47 9.08 12.48 -4.67
N THR A 48 8.32 12.25 -3.60
CA THR A 48 6.98 11.62 -3.69
C THR A 48 5.95 12.55 -4.33
N LYS A 49 5.99 13.86 -4.04
CA LYS A 49 5.16 14.86 -4.75
C LYS A 49 5.51 14.92 -6.24
N LEU A 50 6.80 14.94 -6.57
CA LEU A 50 7.28 14.93 -7.95
C LEU A 50 6.85 13.65 -8.69
N LYS A 51 7.03 12.49 -8.06
CA LYS A 51 6.56 11.21 -8.62
C LYS A 51 5.06 11.22 -8.87
N ARG A 52 4.26 11.69 -7.90
CA ARG A 52 2.80 11.81 -8.08
C ARG A 52 2.43 12.74 -9.23
N ALA A 53 3.13 13.87 -9.37
CA ALA A 53 2.92 14.79 -10.48
C ALA A 53 3.26 14.12 -11.82
N ALA A 54 4.40 13.44 -11.91
CA ALA A 54 4.80 12.68 -13.09
C ALA A 54 3.79 11.57 -13.45
N ASP A 55 3.33 10.80 -12.46
CA ASP A 55 2.32 9.76 -12.64
C ASP A 55 0.96 10.35 -13.09
N SER A 56 0.62 11.57 -12.66
CA SER A 56 -0.60 12.26 -13.12
C SER A 56 -0.49 12.78 -14.56
N LEU A 57 0.70 13.25 -14.96
CA LEU A 57 0.96 13.70 -16.33
C LEU A 57 0.98 12.52 -17.30
N SER A 58 1.61 11.41 -16.93
CA SER A 58 1.58 10.20 -17.76
C SER A 58 0.17 9.64 -17.89
N ALA A 59 -0.63 9.65 -16.81
CA ALA A 59 -2.04 9.29 -16.88
C ALA A 59 -2.83 10.22 -17.81
N GLY A 60 -2.57 11.54 -17.78
CA GLY A 60 -3.18 12.50 -18.69
C GLY A 60 -2.79 12.28 -20.16
N VAL A 61 -1.50 11.99 -20.42
CA VAL A 61 -1.01 11.67 -21.78
C VAL A 61 -1.61 10.37 -22.29
N TRP A 62 -1.64 9.32 -21.46
CA TRP A 62 -2.23 8.03 -21.83
C TRP A 62 -3.74 8.13 -22.04
N SER A 63 -4.44 8.89 -21.20
CA SER A 63 -5.87 9.18 -21.38
C SER A 63 -6.12 9.98 -22.67
N GLY A 64 -5.29 10.98 -22.97
CA GLY A 64 -5.35 11.74 -24.23
C GLY A 64 -5.05 10.90 -25.48
N MET A 65 -4.25 9.84 -25.33
CA MET A 65 -3.99 8.84 -26.38
C MET A 65 -5.07 7.73 -26.42
N GLY A 66 -6.08 7.76 -25.56
CA GLY A 66 -7.17 6.78 -25.52
C GLY A 66 -6.80 5.44 -24.87
N LEU A 67 -5.67 5.35 -24.17
CA LEU A 67 -5.27 4.12 -23.45
C LEU A 67 -5.94 4.08 -22.07
N PRO A 68 -6.59 2.95 -21.69
CA PRO A 68 -7.25 2.84 -20.40
C PRO A 68 -6.23 2.93 -19.25
N THR A 69 -6.39 3.92 -18.37
CA THR A 69 -5.53 4.03 -17.19
C THR A 69 -6.07 3.20 -16.05
N ARG A 70 -5.22 2.87 -15.06
CA ARG A 70 -5.67 2.17 -13.84
C ARG A 70 -6.83 2.89 -13.14
N ARG A 71 -6.82 4.22 -13.13
CA ARG A 71 -7.90 5.03 -12.54
C ARG A 71 -9.22 4.86 -13.30
N ASP A 72 -9.15 4.71 -14.61
CA ASP A 72 -10.33 4.46 -15.44
C ASP A 72 -10.87 3.04 -15.20
N GLN A 73 -9.99 2.06 -15.03
CA GLN A 73 -10.38 0.69 -14.64
C GLN A 73 -11.10 0.66 -13.28
N GLU A 74 -10.58 1.37 -12.28
CA GLU A 74 -11.21 1.47 -10.96
C GLU A 74 -12.60 2.13 -11.03
N ARG A 75 -12.78 3.14 -11.88
CA ARG A 75 -14.10 3.76 -12.12
C ARG A 75 -15.06 2.81 -12.82
N THR A 76 -14.62 2.14 -13.87
CA THR A 76 -15.45 1.16 -14.59
C THR A 76 -15.89 0.03 -13.66
N LEU A 77 -14.97 -0.47 -12.83
CA LEU A 77 -15.27 -1.52 -11.87
C LEU A 77 -16.28 -1.04 -10.82
N HIS A 78 -16.16 0.19 -10.34
CA HIS A 78 -17.13 0.76 -9.40
C HIS A 78 -18.54 0.85 -10.01
N VAL A 79 -18.65 1.35 -11.25
CA VAL A 79 -19.93 1.45 -11.96
C VAL A 79 -20.53 0.06 -12.22
N LEU A 80 -19.70 -0.94 -12.54
CA LEU A 80 -20.16 -2.32 -12.71
C LEU A 80 -20.80 -2.88 -11.44
N HIS A 81 -20.17 -2.69 -10.28
CA HIS A 81 -20.75 -3.12 -9.00
C HIS A 81 -22.04 -2.39 -8.64
N GLU A 82 -22.13 -1.10 -8.97
CA GLU A 82 -23.37 -0.34 -8.77
C GLU A 82 -24.50 -0.86 -9.65
N LEU A 83 -24.22 -1.19 -10.92
CA LEU A 83 -25.19 -1.79 -11.83
C LEU A 83 -25.64 -3.18 -11.36
N GLU A 84 -24.70 -4.03 -10.92
CA GLU A 84 -24.98 -5.34 -10.34
C GLU A 84 -25.92 -5.22 -9.13
N SER A 85 -25.61 -4.30 -8.22
CA SER A 85 -26.45 -4.07 -7.02
C SER A 85 -27.87 -3.62 -7.38
N ARG A 86 -28.02 -2.77 -8.39
CA ARG A 86 -29.33 -2.32 -8.87
C ARG A 86 -30.10 -3.42 -9.58
N LEU A 87 -29.41 -4.29 -10.32
CA LEU A 87 -30.04 -5.44 -10.96
C LEU A 87 -30.62 -6.40 -9.91
N ILE A 88 -29.87 -6.67 -8.85
CA ILE A 88 -30.33 -7.52 -7.74
C ILE A 88 -31.58 -6.93 -7.07
N ASP A 89 -31.60 -5.63 -6.74
CA ASP A 89 -32.78 -4.96 -6.17
C ASP A 89 -34.00 -5.01 -7.12
N LEU A 90 -33.78 -4.95 -8.44
CA LEU A 90 -34.86 -5.10 -9.41
C LEU A 90 -35.36 -6.55 -9.54
N GLU A 91 -34.46 -7.52 -9.44
CA GLU A 91 -34.81 -8.95 -9.38
C GLU A 91 -35.66 -9.25 -8.15
N GLU A 92 -35.23 -8.81 -6.96
CA GLU A 92 -35.98 -8.99 -5.71
C GLU A 92 -37.39 -8.39 -5.81
N ARG A 93 -37.52 -7.17 -6.35
CA ARG A 93 -38.84 -6.54 -6.53
C ARG A 93 -39.72 -7.24 -7.55
N LEU A 94 -39.14 -7.86 -8.58
CA LEU A 94 -39.91 -8.63 -9.55
C LEU A 94 -40.41 -9.93 -8.93
N GLU A 95 -39.61 -10.59 -8.09
CA GLU A 95 -40.04 -11.76 -7.32
C GLU A 95 -41.18 -11.40 -6.36
N ASP A 96 -41.07 -10.28 -5.64
CA ASP A 96 -42.11 -9.78 -4.74
C ASP A 96 -43.44 -9.45 -5.44
N LEU A 97 -43.39 -9.05 -6.72
CA LEU A 97 -44.58 -8.73 -7.53
C LEU A 97 -45.19 -9.94 -8.24
N GLN A 98 -44.41 -11.02 -8.41
CA GLN A 98 -44.84 -12.26 -9.07
C GLN A 98 -45.26 -13.35 -8.08
N GLY A 99 -44.85 -13.26 -6.81
CA GLY A 99 -45.32 -14.09 -5.69
C GLY A 99 -46.63 -13.59 -5.07
#